data_AF-A0A517T6T7-F1
#
_entry.id   AF-A0A517T6T7-F1
#
_cell.length_a   1.000
_cell.length_b   1.000
_cell.length_c   1.000
_cell.angle_alpha   90.00
_cell.angle_beta   90.00
_cell.angle_gamma   90.00
#
_symmetry.space_group_name_H-M   'P 1'
#
loop_
_entity.id
_entity.type
_entity.pdbx_description
1 polymer ?
#
loop_
_entity_poly.entity_id
_entity_poly.type
_entity_poly.pdbx_seq_one_letter_code
_entity_poly.pdbx_strand_id
1 'polypeptide(L)'
;MFPVHLRVALCAALMSALPTIADAGDPPVITRFSATHLLGDFWLFEGTVDDENRATCIVNFGGIIGGSASCESDGSFSEVKQVETIGNATAISTDNELQLSEMESISI
;
A
#
# COMPACT_ATOMS: atom_id res chain seq x y z
N MET A 1 -42.09 -52.66 -15.04
CA MET A 1 -41.46 -51.81 -14.01
C MET A 1 -40.08 -51.43 -14.53
N PHE A 2 -39.95 -50.25 -15.13
CA PHE A 2 -38.71 -49.69 -15.68
C PHE A 2 -38.63 -48.21 -15.25
N PRO A 3 -37.46 -47.55 -15.20
CA PRO A 3 -36.05 -47.98 -15.14
C PRO A 3 -35.37 -47.29 -13.92
N VAL A 4 -34.06 -47.29 -13.68
CA VAL A 4 -33.10 -46.29 -14.19
C VAL A 4 -31.69 -46.88 -14.10
N HIS A 5 -31.13 -47.22 -15.26
CA HIS A 5 -29.69 -47.36 -15.42
C HIS A 5 -29.06 -45.97 -15.51
N LEU A 6 -28.12 -45.74 -14.61
CA LEU A 6 -26.82 -45.12 -14.87
C LEU A 6 -26.81 -43.99 -15.91
N ARG A 7 -26.93 -42.75 -15.41
CA ARG A 7 -26.22 -41.60 -16.00
C ARG A 7 -25.32 -41.03 -14.92
N VAL A 8 -24.10 -41.55 -14.85
CA VAL A 8 -22.96 -40.81 -14.29
C VAL A 8 -22.73 -39.67 -15.26
N ALA A 9 -23.48 -38.58 -15.08
CA ALA A 9 -23.13 -37.30 -15.68
C ALA A 9 -21.90 -36.81 -14.92
N LEU A 10 -20.75 -37.12 -15.51
CA LEU A 10 -19.47 -36.46 -15.36
C LEU A 10 -19.68 -34.94 -15.26
N CYS A 11 -19.85 -34.42 -14.05
CA CYS A 11 -20.11 -33.00 -13.81
C CYS A 11 -19.30 -32.44 -12.63
N ALA A 12 -18.11 -32.98 -12.39
CA ALA A 12 -17.24 -32.49 -11.32
C ALA A 12 -15.76 -32.63 -11.70
N ALA A 13 -15.35 -32.00 -12.81
CA ALA A 13 -13.93 -31.76 -13.07
C ALA A 13 -13.73 -30.48 -13.87
N LEU A 14 -14.37 -29.41 -13.42
CA LEU A 14 -14.01 -28.02 -13.74
C LEU A 14 -14.02 -27.21 -12.45
N MET A 15 -13.44 -27.77 -11.39
CA MET A 15 -12.91 -26.96 -10.28
C MET A 15 -11.54 -26.51 -10.76
N SER A 16 -11.54 -25.44 -11.54
CA SER A 16 -11.03 -24.15 -11.09
C SER A 16 -9.54 -24.31 -10.80
N ALA A 17 -8.73 -23.89 -11.77
CA ALA A 17 -7.34 -23.59 -11.51
C ALA A 17 -7.33 -22.55 -10.38
N LEU A 18 -7.10 -23.01 -9.15
CA LEU A 18 -6.74 -22.10 -8.08
C LEU A 18 -5.54 -21.34 -8.62
N PRO A 19 -5.56 -19.99 -8.62
CA PRO A 19 -4.32 -19.28 -8.85
C PRO A 19 -3.34 -19.84 -7.82
N THR A 20 -2.17 -20.30 -8.29
CA THR A 20 -1.00 -20.40 -7.41
C THR A 20 -1.02 -19.12 -6.60
N ILE A 21 -1.19 -19.23 -5.28
CA ILE A 21 -1.05 -18.08 -4.39
C ILE A 21 0.34 -17.58 -4.70
N ALA A 22 0.42 -16.48 -5.46
CA ALA A 22 1.65 -15.73 -5.57
C ALA A 22 2.02 -15.46 -4.12
N ASP A 23 3.24 -15.86 -3.74
CA ASP A 23 3.85 -15.37 -2.53
C ASP A 23 3.80 -13.84 -2.67
N ALA A 24 2.83 -13.22 -2.02
CA ALA A 24 2.52 -11.81 -2.23
C ALA A 24 3.49 -10.91 -1.47
N GLY A 25 4.49 -11.49 -0.79
CA GLY A 25 5.40 -10.75 0.07
C GLY A 25 4.77 -10.44 1.43
N ASP A 26 5.53 -9.71 2.25
CA ASP A 26 5.00 -9.07 3.45
C ASP A 26 4.48 -7.67 3.04
N PRO A 27 3.40 -7.14 3.64
CA PRO A 27 2.94 -5.80 3.31
C PRO A 27 3.95 -4.73 3.74
N PRO A 28 4.03 -3.58 3.04
CA PRO A 28 4.96 -2.52 3.39
C PRO A 28 4.61 -1.92 4.76
N VAL A 29 5.62 -1.57 5.55
CA VAL A 29 5.44 -0.95 6.88
C VAL A 29 6.11 0.42 6.90
N ILE A 30 5.33 1.48 7.15
CA ILE A 30 5.91 2.81 7.41
C ILE A 30 6.53 2.77 8.82
N THR A 31 7.86 2.79 8.90
CA THR A 31 8.60 2.71 10.17
C THR A 31 8.87 4.08 10.77
N ARG A 32 8.83 5.13 9.95
CA ARG A 32 8.99 6.51 10.38
C ARG A 32 8.17 7.42 9.48
N PHE A 33 7.45 8.36 10.08
CA PHE A 33 6.80 9.45 9.37
C PHE A 33 6.94 10.73 10.19
N SER A 34 7.53 11.76 9.59
CA SER A 34 7.81 13.03 10.26
C SER A 34 7.63 14.21 9.30
N ALA A 35 7.38 15.38 9.88
CA ALA A 35 7.25 16.62 9.15
C ALA A 35 8.11 17.71 9.78
N THR A 36 8.80 18.47 8.95
CA THR A 36 9.63 19.60 9.36
C THR A 36 9.17 20.86 8.63
N HIS A 37 8.83 21.90 9.39
CA HIS A 37 8.49 23.21 8.81
C HIS A 37 9.72 23.83 8.17
N LEU A 38 9.58 24.29 6.92
CA LEU A 38 10.64 24.96 6.18
C LEU A 38 10.42 26.48 6.22
N LEU A 39 10.18 27.10 5.06
CA LEU A 39 9.96 28.54 4.92
C LEU A 39 8.55 28.79 4.40
N GLY A 40 7.88 29.81 4.93
CA GLY A 40 6.50 30.15 4.54
C GLY A 40 5.56 29.01 4.88
N ASP A 41 4.79 28.54 3.91
CA ASP A 41 3.83 27.44 4.10
C ASP A 41 4.39 26.08 3.62
N PHE A 42 5.70 25.98 3.39
CA PHE A 42 6.32 24.72 2.93
C PHE A 42 6.74 23.84 4.11
N TRP A 43 6.40 22.56 3.99
CA TRP A 43 6.77 21.51 4.93
C TRP A 43 7.47 20.37 4.19
N LEU A 44 8.54 19.85 4.79
CA LEU A 44 9.19 18.63 4.36
C LEU A 44 8.54 17.45 5.09
N PHE A 45 7.95 16.52 4.33
CA PHE A 45 7.47 15.24 4.84
C PHE A 45 8.48 14.17 4.49
N GLU A 46 8.98 13.46 5.49
CA GLU A 46 10.02 12.45 5.31
C GLU A 46 9.78 11.24 6.20
N GLY A 47 10.28 10.09 5.76
CA GLY A 47 10.09 8.85 6.47
C GLY A 47 10.80 7.67 5.84
N THR A 48 10.52 6.49 6.37
CA THR A 48 11.07 5.22 5.90
C THR A 48 9.99 4.16 5.82
N VAL A 49 10.05 3.33 4.78
CA VAL A 49 9.22 2.14 4.57
C VAL A 49 10.12 0.91 4.65
N ASP A 50 9.69 -0.10 5.41
CA ASP A 50 10.30 -1.42 5.41
C ASP A 50 9.42 -2.40 4.63
N ASP A 51 10.06 -3.11 3.70
CA ASP A 51 9.46 -3.97 2.68
C ASP A 51 10.60 -4.79 2.02
N GLU A 52 10.31 -5.94 1.41
CA GLU A 52 11.31 -6.70 0.65
C GLU A 52 11.80 -5.95 -0.59
N ASN A 53 10.93 -5.14 -1.21
CA ASN A 53 11.12 -4.43 -2.46
C ASN A 53 10.94 -2.90 -2.30
N ARG A 54 11.56 -2.32 -1.27
CA ARG A 54 11.46 -0.88 -0.90
C ARG A 54 11.40 0.14 -2.06
N ALA A 55 12.16 -0.07 -3.13
CA ALA A 55 12.22 0.84 -4.29
C ALA A 55 10.92 0.91 -5.12
N THR A 56 10.02 -0.07 -4.98
CA THR A 56 8.75 -0.14 -5.71
C THR A 56 7.60 0.47 -4.92
N CYS A 57 7.81 0.77 -3.64
CA CYS A 57 6.78 1.32 -2.77
C CYS A 57 6.41 2.76 -3.15
N ILE A 58 5.12 3.07 -3.06
CA ILE A 58 4.55 4.41 -3.25
C ILE A 58 3.83 4.81 -1.96
N VAL A 59 4.28 5.90 -1.35
CA VAL A 59 3.62 6.50 -0.19
C VAL A 59 2.55 7.47 -0.66
N ASN A 60 1.31 7.20 -0.31
CA ASN A 60 0.15 8.04 -0.58
C ASN A 60 -0.11 8.92 0.64
N PHE A 61 -0.08 10.24 0.44
CA PHE A 61 -0.37 11.21 1.48
C PHE A 61 -1.85 11.60 1.49
N GLY A 62 -2.42 11.68 2.69
CA GLY A 62 -3.77 12.14 2.93
C GLY A 62 -3.82 13.36 3.86
N GLY A 63 -5.02 13.65 4.36
CA GLY A 63 -5.25 14.80 5.24
C GLY A 63 -5.00 16.13 4.52
N ILE A 64 -4.18 16.99 5.11
CA ILE A 64 -3.89 18.35 4.61
C ILE A 64 -2.84 18.42 3.50
N ILE A 65 -2.12 17.33 3.23
CA ILE A 65 -0.97 17.32 2.29
C ILE A 65 -1.40 16.87 0.88
N GLY A 66 -2.12 15.74 0.81
CA GLY A 66 -2.48 15.09 -0.45
C GLY A 66 -1.28 14.64 -1.32
N GLY A 67 -1.57 13.87 -2.37
CA GLY A 67 -0.57 13.42 -3.34
C GLY A 67 0.17 12.15 -2.93
N SER A 68 1.34 11.90 -3.52
CA SER A 68 2.15 10.72 -3.24
C SER A 68 3.64 10.99 -3.44
N ALA A 69 4.48 10.11 -2.89
CA ALA A 69 5.93 10.05 -3.09
C ALA A 69 6.37 8.63 -3.41
N SER A 70 7.34 8.47 -4.30
CA SER A 70 8.04 7.20 -4.50
C SER A 70 9.05 6.97 -3.38
N CYS A 71 9.18 5.72 -2.94
CA CYS A 71 10.27 5.33 -2.06
C CYS A 71 11.57 5.15 -2.85
N GLU A 72 12.69 5.51 -2.23
CA GLU A 72 14.03 5.24 -2.71
C GLU A 72 14.42 3.78 -2.46
N SER A 73 15.53 3.34 -3.05
CA SER A 73 16.01 1.95 -2.90
C SER A 73 16.38 1.54 -1.47
N ASP A 74 16.61 2.51 -0.58
CA ASP A 74 16.82 2.31 0.85
C ASP A 74 15.52 2.34 1.68
N GLY A 75 14.37 2.56 1.03
CA GLY A 75 13.06 2.72 1.65
C GLY A 75 12.80 4.11 2.20
N SER A 76 13.71 5.06 2.04
CA SER A 76 13.45 6.45 2.41
C SER A 76 12.47 7.09 1.43
N PHE A 77 11.66 8.01 1.92
CA PHE A 77 10.85 8.89 1.07
C PHE A 77 10.92 10.30 1.61
N SER A 78 10.87 11.29 0.72
CA SER A 78 10.84 12.70 1.09
C SER A 78 10.04 13.49 0.06
N GLU A 79 9.12 14.33 0.51
CA GLU A 79 8.31 15.20 -0.34
C GLU A 79 8.13 16.56 0.33
N VAL A 80 8.33 17.62 -0.44
CA VAL A 80 8.06 19.00 0.03
C VAL A 80 6.71 19.42 -0.49
N LYS A 81 5.82 19.84 0.41
CA LYS A 81 4.48 20.31 0.06
C LYS A 81 4.16 21.64 0.73
N GLN A 82 3.34 22.43 0.03
CA GLN A 82 2.75 23.63 0.60
C GLN A 82 1.51 23.23 1.41
N VAL A 83 1.46 23.65 2.67
CA VAL A 83 0.39 23.38 3.63
C VAL A 83 -0.10 24.71 4.18
N GLU A 84 -1.23 25.19 3.66
CA GLU A 84 -1.82 26.50 4.05
C GLU A 84 -2.54 26.44 5.40
N THR A 85 -2.84 25.24 5.89
CA THR A 85 -3.57 25.04 7.15
C THR A 85 -3.00 23.85 7.91
N ILE A 86 -2.66 24.10 9.17
CA ILE A 86 -2.19 23.12 10.14
C ILE A 86 -3.30 22.14 10.53
N GLY A 87 -2.93 20.89 10.79
CA GLY A 87 -3.87 19.79 10.91
C GLY A 87 -3.22 18.42 10.80
N ASN A 88 -4.03 17.42 10.46
CA ASN A 88 -3.56 16.04 10.39
C ASN A 88 -3.05 15.70 8.99
N ALA A 89 -1.83 15.19 8.96
CA ALA A 89 -1.19 14.57 7.82
C ALA A 89 -1.24 13.06 7.99
N THR A 90 -1.60 12.33 6.93
CA THR A 90 -1.61 10.87 6.94
C THR A 90 -0.78 10.29 5.81
N ALA A 91 -0.26 9.08 6.00
CA ALA A 91 0.51 8.35 5.00
C ALA A 91 0.11 6.86 4.98
N ILE A 92 -0.04 6.31 3.77
CA ILE A 92 -0.22 4.87 3.51
C ILE A 92 0.72 4.47 2.38
N SER A 93 1.56 3.46 2.59
CA SER A 93 2.42 2.90 1.55
C SER A 93 1.70 1.81 0.77
N THR A 94 2.03 1.70 -0.53
CA THR A 94 1.57 0.64 -1.43
C THR A 94 2.75 0.04 -2.17
N ASP A 95 2.89 -1.28 -2.17
CA ASP A 95 3.96 -2.01 -2.89
C ASP A 95 3.55 -2.34 -4.34
N ASN A 96 4.37 -3.14 -5.05
CA ASN A 96 4.07 -3.57 -6.41
C ASN A 96 3.07 -4.75 -6.48
N GLU A 97 2.79 -5.38 -5.35
CA GLU A 97 1.80 -6.43 -5.12
C GLU A 97 0.42 -5.86 -4.73
N LEU A 98 0.32 -4.53 -4.63
CA LEU A 98 -0.86 -3.76 -4.25
C LEU A 98 -1.31 -3.98 -2.79
N GLN A 99 -0.40 -4.38 -1.91
CA GLN A 99 -0.61 -4.41 -0.47
C GLN A 99 -0.48 -3.02 0.12
N LEU A 100 -1.14 -2.79 1.25
CA LEU A 100 -1.16 -1.50 1.93
C LEU A 100 -0.53 -1.61 3.31
N SER A 101 0.21 -0.56 3.68
CA SER A 101 0.65 -0.39 5.07
C SER A 101 -0.51 -0.04 6.00
N GLU A 102 -0.25 -0.10 7.31
CA GLU A 102 -1.06 0.64 8.26
C GLU A 102 -0.97 2.15 7.98
N MET A 103 -2.04 2.88 8.33
CA MET A 103 -2.07 4.33 8.16
C MET A 103 -1.28 4.98 9.30
N GLU A 104 -0.25 5.73 8.93
CA GLU A 104 0.46 6.60 9.87
C GLU A 104 -0.12 8.00 9.84
N SER A 105 -0.15 8.66 11.01
CA SER A 105 -0.69 10.02 11.13
C SER A 105 0.15 10.88 12.06
N ILE A 106 0.38 12.12 11.64
CA ILE A 106 1.05 13.15 12.45
C ILE A 106 0.20 14.42 12.43
N SER A 107 0.25 15.17 13.53
CA SER A 107 -0.34 16.52 13.60
C SER A 107 0.78 17.54 13.43
N ILE A 108 0.59 18.46 12.48
CA ILE A 108 1.48 19.60 12.23
C ILE A 108 0.78 20.92 12.51
#